data_AF-B4VRH9-F1
#
_entry.id   AF-B4VRH9-F1
#
_cell.length_a   1.000
_cell.length_b   1.000
_cell.length_c   1.000
_cell.angle_alpha   90.00
_cell.angle_beta   90.00
_cell.angle_gamma   90.00
#
_symmetry.space_group_name_H-M   'P 1'
#
loop_
_entity.id
_entity.type
_entity.pdbx_description
1 polymer ?
#
loop_
_entity_poly.entity_id
_entity_poly.type
_entity_poly.pdbx_seq_one_letter_code
_entity_poly.pdbx_strand_id
1 'polypeptide(L)' 'MSSRGRIDHQANVELIELDLGEQEAITLAEKIGANLIILDDRDARQMALQRSLNVIGLLGVLGVDAQRKLITFSVAI' A
#
# COMPACT_ATOMS: atom_id res chain seq x y z
N MET A 1 -46.70 -10.48 8.28
CA MET A 1 -45.81 -11.66 8.27
C MET A 1 -44.85 -11.44 7.09
N SER A 2 -43.79 -10.67 7.24
CA SER A 2 -42.50 -10.96 7.87
C SER A 2 -41.65 -11.98 7.09
N SER A 3 -40.72 -11.47 6.28
CA SER A 3 -39.37 -12.01 6.03
C SER A 3 -38.74 -11.23 4.86
N ARG A 4 -37.92 -10.22 5.14
CA ARG A 4 -36.44 -10.29 5.13
C ARG A 4 -35.84 -10.43 3.72
N GLY A 5 -35.45 -9.29 3.16
CA GLY A 5 -34.35 -9.17 2.21
C GLY A 5 -33.51 -7.98 2.65
N ARG A 6 -32.53 -8.22 3.52
CA ARG A 6 -31.52 -7.21 3.87
C ARG A 6 -30.64 -7.07 2.62
N ILE A 7 -30.73 -5.93 1.95
CA ILE A 7 -29.76 -5.53 0.93
C ILE A 7 -28.72 -4.68 1.67
N ASP A 8 -27.68 -5.39 2.08
CA ASP A 8 -26.27 -5.07 1.94
C ASP A 8 -25.92 -3.60 2.19
N HIS A 9 -25.25 -3.37 3.33
CA HIS A 9 -24.52 -2.15 3.61
C HIS A 9 -23.76 -1.68 2.37
N GLN A 10 -24.03 -0.44 1.95
CA GLN A 10 -23.15 0.35 1.11
C GLN A 10 -21.71 0.19 1.64
N ALA A 11 -20.94 -0.68 1.00
CA ALA A 11 -19.50 -0.52 0.97
C ALA A 11 -19.28 0.75 0.15
N ASN A 12 -19.34 1.88 0.83
CA ASN A 12 -18.82 3.14 0.32
C ASN A 12 -17.31 2.94 0.25
N VAL A 13 -16.87 2.21 -0.76
CA VAL A 13 -15.48 2.18 -1.18
C VAL A 13 -15.27 3.58 -1.69
N GLU A 14 -14.75 4.46 -0.84
CA GLU A 14 -14.12 5.68 -1.31
C GLU A 14 -13.22 5.26 -2.46
N LEU A 15 -13.59 5.69 -3.67
CA LEU A 15 -12.77 5.54 -4.86
C LEU A 15 -11.56 6.43 -4.60
N ILE A 16 -10.56 5.83 -3.96
CA ILE A 16 -9.25 6.43 -3.79
C ILE A 16 -8.70 6.63 -5.19
N GLU A 17 -8.61 7.89 -5.61
CA GLU A 17 -8.07 8.26 -6.92
C GLU A 17 -6.55 8.33 -6.80
N LEU A 18 -5.89 7.20 -7.06
CA LEU A 18 -4.44 7.13 -7.14
C LEU A 18 -3.94 7.81 -8.40
N ASP A 19 -2.72 8.35 -8.36
CA ASP A 19 -2.11 8.83 -9.60
C ASP A 19 -1.80 7.67 -10.56
N LEU A 20 -1.58 7.97 -11.84
CA LEU A 20 -1.32 6.94 -12.84
C LEU A 20 -0.07 6.11 -12.54
N GLY A 21 0.98 6.74 -12.01
CA GLY A 21 2.23 6.06 -11.69
C GLY A 21 2.07 5.06 -10.54
N GLU A 22 1.29 5.41 -9.52
CA GLU A 22 0.96 4.54 -8.40
C GLU A 22 0.11 3.35 -8.83
N GLN A 23 -0.90 3.60 -9.68
CA GLN A 23 -1.72 2.54 -10.25
C GLN A 23 -0.87 1.57 -11.07
N GLU A 24 0.02 2.08 -11.92
CA GLU A 24 0.94 1.28 -12.72
C GLU A 24 1.91 0.48 -11.85
N ALA A 25 2.48 1.09 -10.81
CA ALA A 25 3.41 0.44 -9.89
C ALA A 25 2.73 -0.71 -9.13
N ILE A 26 1.53 -0.49 -8.59
CA ILE A 26 0.74 -1.53 -7.91
C ILE A 26 0.41 -2.67 -8.88
N THR A 27 -0.10 -2.34 -10.07
CA THR A 27 -0.45 -3.33 -11.10
C THR A 27 0.76 -4.13 -11.53
N LEU A 28 1.92 -3.49 -11.69
CA LEU A 28 3.16 -4.17 -12.05
C LEU A 28 3.62 -5.10 -10.93
N ALA A 29 3.58 -4.65 -9.67
CA ALA A 29 3.95 -5.45 -8.51
C ALA A 29 3.09 -6.72 -8.40
N GLU A 30 1.78 -6.62 -8.61
CA GLU A 30 0.88 -7.79 -8.68
C GLU A 30 1.30 -8.74 -9.81
N LYS A 31 1.51 -8.21 -11.03
CA LYS A 31 1.82 -9.02 -12.22
C LYS A 31 3.13 -9.81 -12.08
N ILE A 32 4.16 -9.20 -11.50
CA ILE A 32 5.47 -9.85 -11.36
C ILE A 32 5.60 -10.65 -10.05
N GLY A 33 4.58 -10.62 -9.18
CA GLY A 33 4.65 -11.24 -7.86
C GLY A 33 5.74 -10.61 -6.99
N ALA A 34 5.84 -9.28 -7.00
CA ALA A 34 6.87 -8.56 -6.27
C ALA A 34 6.79 -8.86 -4.76
N ASN A 35 7.94 -9.12 -4.15
CA ASN A 35 7.98 -9.39 -2.71
C ASN A 35 7.75 -8.13 -1.86
N LEU A 36 8.00 -6.95 -2.43
CA LEU A 36 7.88 -5.65 -1.77
C LEU A 36 7.68 -4.55 -2.82
N ILE A 37 6.78 -3.61 -2.55
CA ILE A 37 6.60 -2.38 -3.34
C ILE A 37 6.94 -1.15 -2.48
N ILE A 38 7.54 -0.12 -3.09
CA ILE A 38 7.83 1.16 -2.44
C ILE A 38 6.73 2.16 -2.81
N LEU A 39 6.03 2.71 -1.81
CA LEU A 39 4.98 3.72 -1.98
C LEU A 39 5.04 4.74 -0.82
N ASP A 40 5.23 6.02 -1.16
CA ASP A 40 5.30 7.09 -0.17
C ASP A 40 3.97 7.83 0.08
N ASP A 41 3.00 7.68 -0.82
CA ASP A 41 1.66 8.19 -0.60
C ASP A 41 0.83 7.31 0.35
N ARG A 42 -0.05 7.94 1.13
CA ARG A 42 -0.87 7.23 2.12
C ARG A 42 -1.95 6.37 1.49
N ASP A 43 -2.60 6.90 0.47
CA ASP A 43 -3.72 6.29 -0.20
C ASP A 43 -3.23 5.13 -1.08
N ALA A 44 -2.09 5.31 -1.77
CA ALA A 44 -1.42 4.24 -2.50
C ALA A 44 -1.03 3.07 -1.59
N ARG A 45 -0.47 3.36 -0.41
CA ARG A 45 -0.16 2.32 0.60
C ARG A 45 -1.42 1.58 1.02
N GLN A 46 -2.52 2.27 1.29
CA GLN A 46 -3.77 1.63 1.72
C GLN A 46 -4.30 0.70 0.63
N MET A 47 -4.33 1.14 -0.63
CA MET A 47 -4.74 0.32 -1.78
C MET A 47 -3.84 -0.91 -1.97
N ALA A 48 -2.52 -0.75 -1.88
CA ALA A 48 -1.59 -1.87 -2.01
C ALA A 48 -1.73 -2.90 -0.87
N LEU A 49 -1.97 -2.44 0.36
CA LEU A 49 -2.26 -3.31 1.50
C LEU A 49 -3.58 -4.07 1.32
N GLN A 50 -4.63 -3.41 0.82
CA GLN A 50 -5.91 -4.07 0.49
C GLN A 50 -5.75 -5.13 -0.60
N ARG A 51 -4.75 -4.97 -1.47
CA ARG A 51 -4.35 -5.93 -2.52
C ARG A 51 -3.35 -6.98 -2.04
N SER A 52 -3.12 -7.10 -0.73
CA SER A 52 -2.21 -8.07 -0.11
C SER A 52 -0.74 -7.94 -0.56
N LEU A 53 -0.33 -6.76 -1.04
CA LEU A 53 1.07 -6.47 -1.33
C LEU A 53 1.79 -6.08 -0.04
N ASN A 54 3.06 -6.47 0.08
CA ASN A 54 3.93 -5.94 1.11
C ASN A 54 4.42 -4.56 0.67
N VAL A 55 4.25 -3.55 1.54
CA VAL A 55 4.56 -2.16 1.21
C VAL A 55 5.60 -1.59 2.16
N ILE A 56 6.51 -0.77 1.64
CA ILE A 56 7.43 0.06 2.41
C ILE A 56 7.43 1.49 1.86
N GLY A 57 7.67 2.48 2.72
CA GLY A 57 7.99 3.86 2.27
C GLY A 57 9.50 4.10 2.30
N LEU A 58 9.96 5.21 1.72
CA LEU A 58 11.38 5.57 1.69
C LEU A 58 12.00 5.61 3.09
N LEU A 59 11.32 6.20 4.06
CA LEU A 59 11.79 6.21 5.46
C LEU A 59 11.88 4.80 6.06
N GLY A 60 10.98 3.90 5.64
CA GLY A 60 11.03 2.49 6.05
C GLY A 60 12.28 1.80 5.52
N VAL A 61 12.65 2.06 4.26
CA VAL A 61 13.89 1.54 3.65
C VAL A 61 15.10 2.00 4.47
N LEU A 62 15.21 3.31 4.72
CA LEU A 62 16.30 3.87 5.52
C LEU A 62 16.32 3.29 6.95
N GLY A 63 15.15 3.11 7.56
CA GLY A 63 15.03 2.52 8.90
C GLY A 63 15.54 1.09 8.94
N VAL A 64 15.17 0.27 7.96
CA VAL A 64 15.62 -1.13 7.84
C VAL A 64 17.13 -1.19 7.66
N ASP A 65 17.71 -0.33 6.82
CA ASP A 65 19.15 -0.32 6.57
C ASP A 65 19.95 0.19 7.77
N ALA A 66 19.41 1.14 8.52
CA ALA A 66 20.01 1.58 9.78
C ALA A 66 19.99 0.47 10.84
N GLN A 67 18.89 -0.27 10.96
CA GLN A 67 18.81 -1.44 11.85
C GLN A 67 19.84 -2.52 11.47
N ARG A 68 20.13 -2.65 10.17
CA ARG A 68 21.16 -3.55 9.64
C ARG A 68 22.58 -3.01 9.75
N LYS A 69 22.77 -1.80 10.31
CA LYS A 69 24.06 -1.10 10.43
C LYS A 69 24.74 -0.82 9.08
N LEU A 70 23.95 -0.71 8.01
CA LEU A 70 24.44 -0.36 6.67
C LEU A 70 24.60 1.16 6.52
N ILE A 71 23.72 1.92 7.18
CA ILE A 71 23.75 3.37 7.22
C ILE A 71 23.58 3.89 8.64
N THR A 72 23.90 5.15 8.87
CA THR A 72 23.50 5.87 10.08
C THR A 72 22.22 6.65 9.79
N PHE A 73 21.09 6.25 10.41
CA PHE A 73 19.77 6.83 10.09
C PHE A 73 19.76 8.36 10.20
N SER A 74 20.35 8.92 11.27
CA SER A 74 20.37 10.36 11.52
C SER A 74 21.16 11.17 10.48
N VAL A 75 21.98 10.53 9.66
CA VAL A 75 22.73 11.16 8.56
C VAL A 75 21.96 11.06 7.24
N ALA A 76 21.05 10.10 7.13
CA ALA A 76 20.31 9.79 5.91
C ALA A 76 18.97 10.52 5.80
N ILE A 77 18.56 11.24 6.83
CA ILE A 77 17.31 12.01 6.91
C ILE A 77 17.56 13.50 7.08
#